data_AF-A0AAV4G9B0-F1
#
_entry.id   AF-A0AAV4G9B0-F1
#
_cell.length_a   1.000
_cell.length_b   1.000
_cell.length_c   1.000
_cell.angle_alpha   90.00
_cell.angle_beta   90.00
_cell.angle_gamma   90.00
#
_symmetry.space_group_name_H-M   'P 1'
#
loop_
_entity.id
_entity.type
_entity.pdbx_description
1 polymer ?
#
loop_
_entity_poly.entity_id
_entity_poly.type
_entity_poly.pdbx_seq_one_letter_code
_entity_poly.pdbx_strand_id
1 'polypeptide(L)'
;MVREYKKKTEGSRQNLSTSQAMVEAYNSVLSKQMALNGSAKYYGINKKSLLQRVSIEIPVNTHVGRQTAIASLHEAELADYIKVMADWGYAAMA
;
A
#
# COMPACT_ATOMS: atom_id res chain seq x y z
N MET A 1 8.25 38.88 20.58
CA MET A 1 7.07 37.99 20.70
C MET A 1 7.39 36.70 19.93
N VAL A 2 7.93 35.68 20.60
CA VAL A 2 8.34 34.43 19.99
C VAL A 2 7.11 33.54 19.85
N ARG A 3 6.74 33.15 18.63
CA ARG A 3 5.60 32.24 18.40
C ARG A 3 6.06 30.83 18.75
N GLU A 4 5.68 30.33 19.92
CA GLU A 4 5.86 28.94 20.29
C GLU A 4 4.89 28.05 19.49
N TYR A 5 5.44 27.22 18.62
CA TYR A 5 4.66 26.23 17.89
C TYR A 5 4.33 25.08 18.83
N LYS A 6 3.04 24.93 19.18
CA LYS A 6 2.53 23.75 19.90
C LYS A 6 2.87 22.49 19.09
N LYS A 7 3.83 21.70 19.57
CA LYS A 7 4.10 20.35 19.05
C LYS A 7 2.81 19.54 19.19
N LYS A 8 2.26 19.09 18.06
CA LYS A 8 1.13 18.16 18.05
C LYS A 8 1.61 16.85 18.69
N THR A 9 0.87 16.38 19.67
CA THR A 9 1.03 15.05 20.26
C THR A 9 0.81 14.02 19.16
N GLU A 10 1.89 13.44 18.67
CA GLU A 10 1.84 12.31 17.74
C GLU A 10 1.34 11.10 18.52
N GLY A 11 0.03 10.87 18.43
CA GLY A 11 -0.55 9.60 18.83
C GLY A 11 0.14 8.47 18.07
N SER A 12 0.45 7.40 18.79
CA SER A 12 1.09 6.15 18.36
C SER A 12 0.86 5.84 16.87
N ARG A 13 1.75 6.32 16.01
CA ARG A 13 1.77 5.94 14.60
C ARG A 13 2.46 4.59 14.55
N GLN A 14 1.72 3.55 14.19
CA GLN A 14 2.35 2.27 13.90
C GLN A 14 3.35 2.46 12.75
N ASN A 15 4.57 1.91 12.91
CA ASN A 15 5.65 1.99 11.93
C ASN A 15 5.36 1.04 10.74
N LEU A 16 4.25 1.25 10.03
CA LEU A 16 4.00 0.57 8.76
C LEU A 16 4.73 1.32 7.64
N SER A 17 5.20 0.57 6.64
CA SER A 17 5.63 1.20 5.39
C SER A 17 4.46 2.03 4.81
N THR A 18 4.76 3.15 4.18
CA THR A 18 3.74 4.09 3.66
C THR A 18 2.71 3.42 2.74
N SER A 19 3.12 2.39 2.01
CA SER A 19 2.26 1.57 1.15
C SER A 19 1.29 0.72 1.96
N GLN A 20 1.78 0.02 2.99
CA GLN A 20 0.95 -0.84 3.85
C GLN A 20 -0.05 -0.02 4.69
N ALA A 21 0.39 1.11 5.25
CA ALA A 21 -0.48 2.02 6.00
C ALA A 21 -1.67 2.51 5.14
N MET A 22 -1.44 2.76 3.85
CA MET A 22 -2.49 3.17 2.92
C MET A 22 -3.48 2.05 2.61
N VAL A 23 -3.00 0.80 2.48
CA VAL A 23 -3.84 -0.38 2.23
C VAL A 23 -4.74 -0.66 3.44
N GLU A 24 -4.19 -0.65 4.65
CA GLU A 24 -4.96 -0.87 5.87
C GLU A 24 -5.96 0.25 6.13
N ALA A 25 -5.57 1.50 5.87
CA ALA A 25 -6.48 2.63 5.96
C ALA A 25 -7.62 2.55 4.94
N TYR A 26 -7.33 2.14 3.70
CA TYR A 26 -8.33 1.91 2.68
C TYR A 26 -9.30 0.80 3.10
N ASN A 27 -8.78 -0.35 3.53
CA ASN A 27 -9.58 -1.50 3.96
C ASN A 27 -10.46 -1.18 5.18
N SER A 28 -9.94 -0.43 6.16
CA SER A 28 -10.70 -0.03 7.37
C SER A 28 -11.85 0.94 7.05
N VAL A 29 -11.68 1.81 6.05
CA VAL A 29 -12.76 2.70 5.57
C VAL A 29 -13.77 1.92 4.72
N LEU A 30 -13.31 1.06 3.82
CA LEU A 30 -14.17 0.25 2.94
C LEU A 30 -15.05 -0.73 3.75
N SER A 31 -14.47 -1.35 4.78
CA SER A 31 -15.17 -2.25 5.71
C SER A 31 -16.05 -1.51 6.74
N LYS A 32 -16.12 -0.17 6.68
CA LYS A 32 -16.86 0.69 7.61
C LYS A 32 -16.44 0.54 9.09
N GLN A 33 -15.27 -0.03 9.36
CA GLN A 33 -14.71 -0.12 10.71
C GLN A 33 -14.31 1.25 11.26
N MET A 34 -13.85 2.15 10.39
CA MET A 34 -13.45 3.51 10.76
C MET A 34 -13.97 4.55 9.79
N ALA A 35 -14.36 5.72 10.31
CA ALA A 35 -14.63 6.88 9.48
C ALA A 35 -13.34 7.35 8.77
N LEU A 36 -13.46 7.88 7.56
CA LEU A 36 -12.34 8.31 6.73
C LEU A 36 -11.36 9.28 7.43
N ASN A 37 -11.89 10.20 8.25
CA ASN A 37 -11.05 11.10 9.07
C ASN A 37 -10.30 10.36 10.19
N GLY A 38 -10.93 9.36 10.80
CA GLY A 38 -10.35 8.57 11.89
C GLY A 38 -9.22 7.68 11.36
N SER A 39 -9.50 6.97 10.26
CA SER A 39 -8.52 6.11 9.59
C SER A 39 -7.30 6.90 9.11
N ALA A 40 -7.50 8.05 8.44
CA ALA A 40 -6.38 8.88 7.97
C ALA A 40 -5.47 9.37 9.11
N LYS A 41 -6.05 9.71 10.28
CA LYS A 41 -5.27 10.13 11.46
C LYS A 41 -4.52 8.97 12.09
N TYR A 42 -5.18 7.82 12.24
CA TYR A 42 -4.62 6.63 12.87
C TYR A 42 -3.41 6.10 12.09
N TYR A 43 -3.55 5.97 10.76
CA TYR A 43 -2.48 5.49 9.88
C TYR A 43 -1.52 6.59 9.40
N GLY A 44 -1.72 7.85 9.83
CA GLY A 44 -0.83 8.95 9.49
C GLY A 44 -0.78 9.34 8.01
N ILE A 45 -1.82 9.04 7.23
CA ILE A 45 -1.88 9.26 5.79
C ILE A 45 -2.71 10.49 5.39
N ASN A 46 -2.49 11.00 4.18
CA ASN A 46 -3.23 12.15 3.66
C ASN A 46 -4.69 11.76 3.34
N LYS A 47 -5.63 12.41 4.04
CA LYS A 47 -7.07 12.25 3.85
C LYS A 47 -7.51 12.36 2.38
N LYS A 48 -7.00 13.33 1.62
CA LYS A 48 -7.41 13.54 0.22
C LYS A 48 -7.01 12.34 -0.63
N SER A 49 -5.79 11.83 -0.45
CA SER A 49 -5.30 10.64 -1.16
C SER A 49 -6.10 9.39 -0.80
N LEU A 50 -6.45 9.21 0.47
CA LEU A 50 -7.32 8.13 0.91
C LEU A 50 -8.73 8.22 0.28
N LEU A 51 -9.31 9.41 0.23
CA LEU A 51 -10.62 9.64 -0.38
C LEU A 51 -10.63 9.32 -1.87
N GLN A 52 -9.61 9.75 -2.62
CA GLN A 52 -9.48 9.44 -4.05
C GLN A 52 -9.42 7.92 -4.30
N ARG A 53 -8.73 7.20 -3.43
CA ARG A 53 -8.64 5.73 -3.51
C ARG A 53 -9.96 5.05 -3.18
N VAL A 54 -10.66 5.50 -2.13
CA VAL A 54 -11.99 4.97 -1.74
C VAL A 54 -13.06 5.29 -2.79
N SER A 55 -12.94 6.40 -3.50
CA SER A 55 -13.86 6.80 -4.58
C SER A 55 -13.56 6.15 -5.95
N ILE A 56 -12.62 5.20 -6.01
CA ILE A 56 -12.22 4.45 -7.23
C ILE A 56 -11.53 5.35 -8.28
N GLU A 57 -11.12 6.57 -7.93
CA GLU A 57 -10.34 7.41 -8.85
C GLU A 57 -8.92 6.87 -9.03
N ILE A 58 -8.38 6.16 -8.03
CA ILE A 58 -7.00 5.65 -8.03
C ILE A 58 -6.95 4.26 -7.37
N PRO A 59 -6.42 3.22 -8.05
CA PRO A 59 -6.24 1.91 -7.44
C PRO A 59 -5.22 1.94 -6.30
N VAL A 60 -5.49 1.15 -5.26
CA VAL A 60 -4.56 1.01 -4.13
C VAL A 60 -3.51 -0.02 -4.51
N ASN A 61 -2.38 0.44 -5.05
CA ASN A 61 -1.24 -0.45 -5.30
C ASN A 61 -0.62 -0.87 -3.97
N THR A 62 -0.53 -2.19 -3.77
CA THR A 62 0.19 -2.83 -2.67
C THR A 62 1.70 -2.89 -2.91
N HIS A 63 2.14 -2.57 -4.14
CA HIS A 63 3.56 -2.61 -4.51
C HIS A 63 4.37 -1.53 -3.81
N VAL A 64 5.53 -1.90 -3.29
CA VAL A 64 6.46 -0.97 -2.66
C VAL A 64 7.30 -0.32 -3.77
N GLY A 65 6.88 0.87 -4.23
CA GLY A 65 7.63 1.65 -5.21
C GLY A 65 6.79 2.11 -6.41
N ARG A 66 7.43 2.84 -7.34
CA ARG A 66 6.79 3.28 -8.58
C ARG A 66 6.80 2.11 -9.56
N GLN A 67 5.65 1.48 -9.78
CA GLN A 67 5.50 0.48 -10.82
C GLN A 67 5.63 1.17 -12.18
N THR A 68 6.75 0.97 -12.84
CA THR A 68 6.96 1.42 -14.22
C THR A 68 6.55 0.29 -15.16
N ALA A 69 6.13 0.62 -16.38
CA ALA A 69 5.79 -0.39 -17.39
C ALA A 69 6.95 -1.39 -17.64
N ILE A 70 8.18 -0.92 -17.50
CA ILE A 70 9.41 -1.72 -17.62
C ILE A 70 9.50 -2.75 -16.47
N ALA A 71 9.27 -2.33 -15.22
CA ALA A 71 9.31 -3.23 -14.07
C ALA A 71 8.25 -4.33 -14.18
N SER A 72 7.04 -4.01 -14.65
CA SER A 72 5.98 -5.02 -14.84
C SER A 72 6.30 -6.03 -15.94
N LEU A 73 6.97 -5.62 -17.03
CA LEU A 73 7.40 -6.52 -18.09
C LEU A 73 8.47 -7.49 -17.60
N HIS A 74 9.50 -6.98 -16.92
CA HIS A 74 10.55 -7.83 -16.35
C HIS A 74 10.01 -8.79 -15.28
N GLU A 75 9.06 -8.35 -14.44
CA GLU A 75 8.39 -9.23 -13.47
C GLU A 75 7.61 -10.35 -14.16
N ALA A 76 6.95 -10.07 -15.29
CA ALA A 76 6.22 -11.08 -16.06
C ALA A 76 7.18 -12.10 -16.70
N GLU A 77 8.27 -11.64 -17.31
CA GLU A 77 9.31 -12.52 -17.88
C GLU A 77 9.92 -13.44 -16.81
N LEU A 78 10.27 -12.88 -15.65
CA LEU A 78 10.76 -13.66 -14.51
C LEU A 78 9.75 -14.71 -14.03
N ALA A 79 8.48 -14.34 -13.94
CA ALA A 79 7.42 -15.26 -13.53
C ALA A 79 7.27 -16.43 -14.52
N ASP A 80 7.38 -16.17 -15.82
CA ASP A 80 7.30 -17.21 -16.84
C ASP A 80 8.52 -18.15 -16.83
N TYR A 81 9.73 -17.61 -16.62
CA TYR A 81 10.92 -18.45 -16.40
C TYR A 81 10.77 -19.36 -15.18
N ILE A 82 10.22 -18.85 -14.07
CA ILE A 82 10.00 -19.64 -12.85
C ILE A 82 9.00 -20.79 -13.11
N LYS A 83 7.93 -20.53 -13.86
CA LYS A 83 6.95 -21.58 -14.23
C LYS A 83 7.62 -22.69 -15.05
N VAL A 84 8.40 -22.32 -16.07
CA VAL A 84 9.11 -23.30 -16.91
C VAL A 84 10.08 -24.15 -16.07
N MET A 85 10.83 -23.52 -15.17
CA MET A 85 11.75 -24.24 -14.27
C MET A 85 11.01 -25.15 -13.30
N ALA A 86 9.84 -24.75 -12.81
CA ALA A 86 8.99 -25.58 -11.97
C ALA A 86 8.44 -26.80 -12.73
N ASP A 87 8.00 -26.61 -13.98
CA ASP A 87 7.51 -27.70 -14.83
C ASP A 87 8.61 -28.73 -15.13
N TRP A 88 9.84 -28.28 -15.38
CA TRP A 88 11.00 -29.16 -15.53
C TRP A 88 11.36 -29.90 -14.24
N GLY A 89 11.29 -29.22 -13.09
CA GLY A 89 11.52 -29.85 -11.78
C GLY A 89 10.48 -30.91 -11.44
N TYR A 90 9.21 -30.69 -11.81
CA TYR A 90 8.11 -31.63 -11.59
C TYR A 90 8.23 -32.85 -12.53
N ALA A 91 8.60 -32.63 -13.79
CA ALA A 91 8.86 -33.71 -14.76
C ALA A 91 10.07 -34.59 -14.40
N ALA A 92 11.03 -34.06 -13.63
CA ALA A 92 12.17 -34.83 -13.13
C ALA A 92 11.87 -35.66 -11.86
N MET A 93 10.72 -35.41 -11.21
CA MET A 93 10.29 -36.11 -9.99
C MET A 93 9.21 -37.18 -10.24
N ALA A 94 8.65 -37.26 -11.46
CA ALA A 94 7.66 -38.25 -11.89
C ALA A 94 8.33 -39.41 -12.64
#